data_AF-A0A1V1WXF9-F1
#
_entry.id   AF-A0A1V1WXF9-F1
#
_cell.length_a   1.000
_cell.length_b   1.000
_cell.length_c   1.000
_cell.angle_alpha   90.00
_cell.angle_beta   90.00
_cell.angle_gamma   90.00
#
_symmetry.space_group_name_H-M   'P 1'
#
loop_
_entity.id
_entity.type
_entity.pdbx_description
1 polymer ?
#
loop_
_entity_poly.entity_id
_entity_poly.type
_entity_poly.pdbx_seq_one_letter_code
_entity_poly.pdbx_strand_id
1 'polypeptide(L)'
;MSGKDKNQAYRKKVKQYADESSSIWEDVKHGLVYGSEDFLNDLKARFLLKQKNVELPQHNRVFRDVDPQKVLQSASEALHIDLDSVCKSRRISSNEREQRDLLIYLLWESGRFVNRQIGSLLGISYSNVSRRISEIRRRLDKDKGLDRKYQTIKAQIKV
;
A
#
# COMPACT_ATOMS: atom_id res chain seq x y z
N MET A 1 -3.24 24.95 9.77
CA MET A 1 -2.84 25.31 8.39
C MET A 1 -1.34 25.58 8.34
N SER A 2 -0.67 24.98 7.35
CA SER A 2 0.58 25.43 6.71
C SER A 2 1.73 25.94 7.59
N GLY A 3 2.60 25.03 8.01
CA GLY A 3 4.01 25.32 8.25
C GLY A 3 4.85 25.01 7.01
N LYS A 4 4.40 25.40 5.81
CA LYS A 4 5.31 25.42 4.65
C LYS A 4 6.46 26.33 5.02
N ASP A 5 7.63 25.72 5.17
CA ASP A 5 8.92 26.33 5.45
C ASP A 5 9.08 27.65 4.67
N LYS A 6 8.76 28.77 5.32
CA LYS A 6 8.75 30.12 4.71
C LYS A 6 10.12 30.48 4.14
N ASN A 7 11.17 29.81 4.61
CA ASN A 7 12.54 30.10 4.26
C ASN A 7 13.05 29.24 3.08
N GLN A 8 12.26 28.27 2.61
CA GLN A 8 12.66 27.40 1.50
C GLN A 8 12.76 28.18 0.17
N ALA A 9 11.81 29.09 -0.08
CA ALA A 9 11.81 29.90 -1.29
C ALA A 9 13.00 30.89 -1.33
N TYR A 10 13.35 31.45 -0.18
CA TYR A 10 14.52 32.32 -0.04
C TYR A 10 15.82 31.56 -0.26
N ARG A 11 16.00 30.40 0.39
CA ARG A 11 17.17 29.53 0.20
C ARG A 11 17.35 29.08 -1.26
N LYS A 12 16.24 28.76 -1.95
CA LYS A 12 16.27 28.34 -3.36
C LYS A 12 16.72 29.46 -4.29
N LYS A 13 16.27 30.70 -4.02
CA LYS A 13 16.74 31.89 -4.75
C LYS A 13 18.23 32.13 -4.54
N VAL A 14 18.69 32.14 -3.28
CA VAL A 14 20.10 32.41 -2.95
C VAL A 14 21.04 31.38 -3.60
N LYS A 15 20.68 30.09 -3.58
CA LYS A 15 21.45 29.02 -4.26
C LYS A 15 21.57 29.20 -5.77
N GLN A 16 20.51 29.69 -6.41
CA GLN A 16 20.48 29.91 -7.86
C GLN A 16 21.41 31.06 -8.30
N TYR A 17 21.75 31.97 -7.38
CA TYR A 17 22.70 33.05 -7.63
C TYR A 17 24.15 32.68 -7.30
N ALA A 18 24.39 31.57 -6.60
CA ALA A 18 25.71 31.22 -6.06
C ALA A 18 26.46 30.14 -6.87
N ASP A 19 25.88 29.60 -7.95
CA ASP A 19 26.45 28.49 -8.76
C ASP A 19 26.87 27.24 -7.94
N GLU A 20 26.37 27.10 -6.71
CA GLU A 20 26.60 25.93 -5.88
C GLU A 20 25.65 24.80 -6.28
N SER A 21 26.20 23.72 -6.84
CA SER A 21 25.47 22.47 -7.08
C SER A 21 24.93 21.94 -5.75
N SER A 22 23.62 21.69 -5.67
CA SER A 22 22.97 21.15 -4.47
C SER A 22 23.63 19.83 -4.05
N SER A 23 24.16 19.79 -2.82
CA SER A 23 24.77 18.57 -2.29
C SER A 23 23.71 17.49 -2.11
N ILE A 24 23.99 16.28 -2.59
CA ILE A 24 23.12 15.09 -2.46
C ILE A 24 22.73 14.76 -1.01
N TRP A 25 23.48 15.32 -0.05
CA TRP A 25 23.27 15.15 1.38
C TRP A 25 22.24 16.12 1.98
N GLU A 26 21.86 17.18 1.26
CA GLU A 26 20.97 18.23 1.77
C GLU A 26 19.51 17.77 1.97
N ASP A 27 19.12 16.66 1.32
CA ASP A 27 17.78 16.06 1.44
C ASP A 27 17.78 14.75 2.27
N VAL A 28 18.91 14.34 2.85
CA VAL A 28 18.98 13.16 3.73
C VAL A 28 18.46 13.52 5.12
N LYS A 29 17.16 13.27 5.37
CA LYS A 29 16.50 13.70 6.61
C LYS A 29 16.53 12.70 7.76
N HIS A 30 16.76 11.41 7.50
CA HIS A 30 16.57 10.34 8.50
C HIS A 30 17.67 9.25 8.51
N GLY A 31 18.86 9.53 7.96
CA GLY A 31 20.04 8.64 8.01
C GLY A 31 20.13 7.61 6.88
N LEU A 32 21.36 7.23 6.54
CA LEU A 32 21.69 6.15 5.60
C LEU A 32 22.12 4.93 6.42
N VAL A 33 21.54 3.76 6.15
CA VAL A 33 22.00 2.49 6.74
C VAL A 33 22.68 1.68 5.64
N TYR A 34 23.91 1.27 5.87
CA TYR A 34 24.73 0.51 4.93
C TYR A 34 25.34 -0.70 5.64
N GLY A 35 25.29 -1.88 5.01
CA GLY A 35 25.78 -3.13 5.58
C GLY A 35 25.38 -4.34 4.73
N SER A 36 25.74 -5.54 5.19
CA SER A 36 25.33 -6.80 4.55
C SER A 36 23.83 -7.04 4.69
N GLU A 37 23.26 -7.92 3.86
CA GLU A 37 21.84 -8.30 3.97
C GLU A 37 21.49 -8.82 5.37
N ASP A 38 22.37 -9.62 5.98
CA ASP A 38 22.18 -10.13 7.34
C ASP A 38 22.11 -9.01 8.39
N PHE A 39 22.99 -8.02 8.28
CA PHE A 39 22.98 -6.85 9.16
C PHE A 39 21.70 -6.03 8.98
N LEU A 40 21.26 -5.83 7.74
CA LEU A 40 20.00 -5.15 7.45
C LEU A 40 18.80 -5.92 8.00
N ASN A 41 18.81 -7.26 7.90
CA ASN A 41 17.75 -8.11 8.42
C ASN A 41 17.67 -8.10 9.95
N ASP A 42 18.81 -8.13 10.65
CA ASP A 42 18.87 -7.98 12.11
C ASP A 42 18.36 -6.60 12.56
N LEU A 43 18.76 -5.53 11.87
CA LEU A 43 18.27 -4.18 12.14
C LEU A 43 16.75 -4.09 11.91
N LYS A 44 16.26 -4.70 10.82
CA LYS A 44 14.84 -4.79 10.53
C LYS A 44 14.10 -5.51 11.68
N ALA A 45 14.61 -6.65 12.14
CA ALA A 45 13.99 -7.44 13.19
C ALA A 45 13.91 -6.73 14.55
N ARG A 46 14.93 -5.92 14.89
CA ARG A 46 15.01 -5.20 16.18
C ARG A 46 14.16 -3.94 16.22
N PHE A 47 14.11 -3.19 15.11
CA PHE A 47 13.60 -1.82 15.12
C PHE A 47 12.37 -1.58 14.25
N LEU A 48 12.00 -2.47 13.32
CA LEU A 48 10.70 -2.34 12.67
C LEU A 48 9.59 -2.74 13.64
N LEU A 49 8.64 -1.83 13.83
CA LEU A 49 7.37 -2.17 14.45
C LEU A 49 6.70 -3.23 13.56
N LYS A 50 6.26 -4.34 14.16
CA LYS A 50 5.58 -5.42 13.41
C LYS A 50 4.28 -4.97 12.72
N GLN A 51 3.79 -3.77 13.01
CA GLN A 51 2.53 -3.22 12.51
C GLN A 51 2.74 -1.85 11.86
N LYS A 52 1.94 -1.58 10.84
CA LYS A 52 1.93 -0.29 10.15
C LYS A 52 1.30 0.79 11.01
N ASN A 53 1.81 2.00 10.86
CA ASN A 53 1.25 3.19 11.50
C ASN A 53 0.80 4.16 10.40
N VAL A 54 -0.48 4.57 10.42
CA VAL A 54 -1.08 5.48 9.43
C VAL A 54 -0.34 6.82 9.39
N GLU A 55 0.21 7.24 10.53
CA GLU A 55 0.94 8.51 10.70
C GLU A 55 2.39 8.42 10.23
N LEU A 56 2.92 7.22 9.92
CA LEU A 56 4.31 7.01 9.50
C LEU A 56 4.40 6.40 8.08
N PRO A 57 4.14 7.18 7.01
CA PRO A 57 4.22 6.70 5.63
C PRO A 57 5.59 6.14 5.24
N GLN A 58 6.67 6.67 5.81
CA GLN A 58 8.04 6.23 5.54
C GLN A 58 8.34 4.87 6.17
N HIS A 59 7.88 4.62 7.40
CA HIS A 59 7.92 3.30 8.03
C HIS A 59 7.19 2.25 7.18
N ASN A 60 6.01 2.61 6.66
CA ASN A 60 5.22 1.71 5.83
C ASN A 60 5.88 1.37 4.48
N ARG A 61 6.85 2.18 4.00
CA ARG A 61 7.60 1.90 2.76
C ARG A 61 8.51 0.68 2.90
N VAL A 62 9.00 0.38 4.09
CA VAL A 62 9.94 -0.73 4.33
C VAL A 62 9.25 -2.10 4.18
N PHE A 63 7.91 -2.16 4.29
CA PHE A 63 7.12 -3.37 4.04
C PHE A 63 6.76 -3.60 2.57
N ARG A 64 7.30 -2.81 1.63
CA ARG A 64 6.95 -2.86 0.20
C ARG A 64 7.70 -3.93 -0.60
N ASP A 65 8.68 -4.62 0.00
CA ASP A 65 9.50 -5.64 -0.67
C ASP A 65 8.74 -6.94 -1.03
N VAL A 66 7.40 -6.94 -0.98
CA VAL A 66 6.58 -8.08 -1.37
C VAL A 66 6.05 -7.88 -2.78
N ASP A 67 6.35 -8.83 -3.66
CA ASP A 67 5.83 -8.88 -5.02
C ASP A 67 4.29 -8.85 -5.01
N PRO A 68 3.66 -7.81 -5.58
CA PRO A 68 2.21 -7.70 -5.67
C PRO A 68 1.54 -8.89 -6.34
N GLN A 69 2.20 -9.51 -7.32
CA GLN A 69 1.63 -10.66 -8.04
C GLN A 69 1.56 -11.91 -7.15
N LYS A 70 2.56 -12.13 -6.28
CA LYS A 70 2.55 -13.25 -5.32
C LYS A 70 1.43 -13.11 -4.29
N VAL A 71 1.17 -11.89 -3.82
CA VAL A 71 0.04 -11.64 -2.90
C VAL A 71 -1.29 -11.84 -3.60
N LEU A 72 -1.41 -11.40 -4.85
CA LEU A 72 -2.59 -11.58 -5.67
C LEU A 72 -2.89 -13.07 -5.91
N GLN A 73 -1.86 -13.85 -6.23
CA GLN A 73 -1.97 -15.29 -6.44
C GLN A 73 -2.37 -16.02 -5.16
N SER A 74 -1.72 -15.70 -4.03
CA SER A 74 -2.09 -16.27 -2.73
C SER A 74 -3.53 -15.93 -2.33
N ALA A 75 -3.97 -14.70 -2.64
CA ALA A 75 -5.34 -14.27 -2.37
C ALA A 75 -6.36 -14.94 -3.30
N SER A 76 -6.01 -15.15 -4.56
CA SER A 76 -6.81 -15.90 -5.54
C SER A 76 -7.01 -17.34 -5.12
N GLU A 77 -5.94 -18.01 -4.66
CA GLU A 77 -5.99 -19.38 -4.15
C GLU A 77 -6.87 -19.49 -2.91
N ALA A 78 -6.72 -18.57 -1.94
CA ALA A 78 -7.53 -18.56 -0.72
C ALA A 78 -9.02 -18.27 -1.00
N LEU A 79 -9.30 -17.43 -2.00
CA LEU A 79 -10.65 -17.03 -2.36
C LEU A 79 -11.31 -17.96 -3.40
N HIS A 80 -10.58 -18.94 -3.93
CA HIS A 80 -10.96 -19.74 -5.11
C HIS A 80 -11.46 -18.86 -6.27
N ILE A 81 -10.80 -17.73 -6.50
CA ILE A 81 -11.15 -16.76 -7.54
C ILE A 81 -10.25 -16.99 -8.76
N ASP A 82 -10.86 -17.06 -9.93
CA ASP A 82 -10.13 -16.81 -11.18
C ASP A 82 -9.84 -15.30 -11.32
N LEU A 83 -8.56 -14.94 -11.25
CA LEU A 83 -8.14 -13.54 -11.37
C LEU A 83 -8.47 -12.96 -12.73
N ASP A 84 -8.48 -13.77 -13.79
CA ASP A 84 -8.75 -13.29 -15.14
C ASP A 84 -10.24 -12.95 -15.31
N SER A 85 -11.15 -13.77 -14.78
CA SER A 85 -12.58 -13.45 -14.78
C SER A 85 -12.89 -12.17 -13.99
N VAL A 86 -12.24 -11.97 -12.85
CA VAL A 86 -12.53 -10.82 -11.96
C VAL A 86 -11.84 -9.53 -12.39
N CYS A 87 -10.63 -9.60 -12.96
CA CYS A 87 -9.84 -8.43 -13.33
C CYS A 87 -10.04 -7.99 -14.78
N LYS A 88 -10.25 -8.93 -15.71
CA LYS A 88 -10.28 -8.64 -17.16
C LYS A 88 -11.70 -8.62 -17.74
N SER A 89 -12.70 -9.18 -17.06
CA SER A 89 -14.06 -9.21 -17.61
C SER A 89 -14.77 -7.86 -17.53
N ARG A 90 -15.36 -7.44 -18.66
CA ARG A 90 -16.27 -6.28 -18.74
C ARG A 90 -17.60 -6.50 -18.03
N ARG A 91 -18.04 -7.76 -17.91
CA ARG A 91 -19.29 -8.14 -17.23
C ARG A 91 -18.95 -9.17 -16.17
N ILE A 92 -19.15 -8.79 -14.91
CA ILE A 92 -18.98 -9.66 -13.75
C ILE A 92 -20.32 -9.77 -13.03
N SER A 93 -20.61 -10.96 -12.54
CA SER A 93 -21.75 -11.25 -11.67
C SER A 93 -21.66 -10.47 -10.36
N SER A 94 -22.77 -10.40 -9.61
CA SER A 94 -22.78 -9.75 -8.30
C SER A 94 -21.79 -10.39 -7.31
N ASN A 95 -21.64 -11.72 -7.37
CA ASN A 95 -20.72 -12.47 -6.52
C ASN A 95 -19.25 -12.19 -6.88
N GLU A 96 -18.90 -12.19 -8.17
CA GLU A 96 -17.55 -11.85 -8.64
C GLU A 96 -17.18 -10.40 -8.30
N ARG A 97 -18.15 -9.49 -8.36
CA ARG A 97 -17.96 -8.10 -7.92
C ARG A 97 -17.65 -8.00 -6.43
N GLU A 98 -18.37 -8.74 -5.59
CA GLU A 98 -18.11 -8.77 -4.16
C GLU A 98 -16.73 -9.36 -3.84
N GLN A 99 -16.37 -10.45 -4.52
CA GLN A 99 -15.05 -11.07 -4.45
C GLN A 99 -13.93 -10.08 -4.84
N ARG A 100 -14.11 -9.33 -5.94
CA ARG A 100 -13.18 -8.27 -6.34
C ARG A 100 -13.03 -7.19 -5.28
N ASP A 101 -14.16 -6.72 -4.75
CA ASP A 101 -14.19 -5.62 -3.80
C ASP A 101 -13.54 -6.05 -2.46
N LEU A 102 -13.72 -7.31 -2.05
CA LEU A 102 -13.00 -7.91 -0.92
C LEU A 102 -11.49 -8.03 -1.18
N LEU A 103 -11.09 -8.44 -2.38
CA LEU A 103 -9.68 -8.52 -2.78
C LEU A 103 -9.03 -7.12 -2.77
N ILE A 104 -9.71 -6.11 -3.31
CA ILE A 104 -9.28 -4.71 -3.25
C ILE A 104 -9.07 -4.29 -1.80
N TYR A 105 -10.05 -4.57 -0.94
CA TYR A 105 -10.00 -4.18 0.47
C TYR A 105 -8.86 -4.88 1.21
N LEU A 106 -8.62 -6.17 0.95
CA LEU A 106 -7.52 -6.94 1.54
C LEU A 106 -6.14 -6.41 1.11
N LEU A 107 -5.95 -6.15 -0.18
CA LEU A 107 -4.72 -5.55 -0.71
C LEU A 107 -4.50 -4.14 -0.13
N TRP A 108 -5.55 -3.37 0.06
CA TRP A 108 -5.46 -2.05 0.67
C TRP A 108 -5.15 -2.12 2.17
N GLU A 109 -5.85 -2.98 2.92
CA GLU A 109 -5.67 -3.13 4.37
C GLU A 109 -4.27 -3.69 4.71
N SER A 110 -3.68 -4.49 3.81
CA SER A 110 -2.27 -4.89 3.91
C SER A 110 -1.32 -3.70 4.01
N GLY A 111 -1.72 -2.54 3.50
CA GLY A 111 -0.95 -1.31 3.38
C GLY A 111 0.31 -1.46 2.52
N ARG A 112 0.50 -2.58 1.81
CA ARG A 112 1.71 -2.85 1.00
C ARG A 112 1.62 -2.18 -0.37
N PHE A 113 0.40 -1.91 -0.83
CA PHE A 113 0.13 -1.38 -2.16
C PHE A 113 -0.55 -0.01 -2.07
N VAL A 114 -0.15 0.92 -2.93
CA VAL A 114 -0.90 2.17 -3.12
C VAL A 114 -2.09 1.94 -4.05
N ASN A 115 -3.15 2.76 -3.96
CA ASN A 115 -4.37 2.61 -4.76
C ASN A 115 -4.10 2.54 -6.27
N ARG A 116 -3.06 3.24 -6.77
CA ARG A 116 -2.65 3.16 -8.18
C ARG A 116 -2.12 1.77 -8.54
N GLN A 117 -1.33 1.14 -7.67
CA GLN A 117 -0.83 -0.22 -7.89
C GLN A 117 -1.97 -1.23 -7.86
N ILE A 118 -2.87 -1.13 -6.86
CA ILE A 118 -4.06 -1.99 -6.77
C ILE A 118 -4.92 -1.85 -8.04
N GLY A 119 -5.15 -0.61 -8.50
CA GLY A 119 -5.91 -0.37 -9.71
C GLY A 119 -5.24 -0.95 -10.96
N SER A 120 -3.93 -0.76 -11.10
CA SER A 120 -3.16 -1.34 -12.21
C SER A 120 -3.20 -2.88 -12.23
N LEU A 121 -3.16 -3.52 -11.07
CA LEU A 121 -3.21 -4.98 -10.93
C LEU A 121 -4.57 -5.54 -11.33
N LEU A 122 -5.66 -4.83 -10.99
CA LEU A 122 -7.03 -5.29 -11.15
C LEU A 122 -7.74 -4.69 -12.37
N GLY A 123 -7.03 -3.95 -13.22
CA GLY A 123 -7.60 -3.34 -14.43
C GLY A 123 -8.61 -2.21 -14.15
N ILE A 124 -8.53 -1.54 -12.99
CA ILE A 124 -9.48 -0.48 -12.59
C ILE A 124 -8.76 0.82 -12.24
N SER A 125 -9.46 1.96 -12.32
CA SER A 125 -8.89 3.25 -11.95
C SER A 125 -8.65 3.38 -10.44
N TYR A 126 -7.65 4.18 -10.04
CA TYR A 126 -7.36 4.43 -8.62
C TYR A 126 -8.56 5.07 -7.88
N SER A 127 -9.38 5.86 -8.57
CA SER A 127 -10.59 6.47 -7.99
C SER A 127 -11.68 5.42 -7.74
N ASN A 128 -11.79 4.42 -8.61
CA ASN A 128 -12.67 3.27 -8.39
C ASN A 128 -12.20 2.45 -7.18
N VAL A 129 -10.89 2.18 -7.06
CA VAL A 129 -10.30 1.52 -5.87
C VAL A 129 -10.72 2.22 -4.58
N SER A 130 -10.52 3.54 -4.48
CA SER A 130 -10.90 4.33 -3.30
C SER A 130 -12.39 4.21 -2.95
N ARG A 131 -13.26 4.27 -3.97
CA ARG A 131 -14.71 4.11 -3.81
C ARG A 131 -15.07 2.71 -3.31
N ARG A 132 -14.49 1.65 -3.89
CA ARG A 132 -14.73 0.25 -3.50
C ARG A 132 -14.30 -0.02 -2.06
N ILE A 133 -13.15 0.50 -1.64
CA ILE A 133 -12.67 0.42 -0.25
C ILE A 133 -13.70 1.02 0.72
N SER A 134 -14.19 2.22 0.40
CA SER A 134 -15.16 2.93 1.23
C SER A 134 -16.49 2.18 1.34
N GLU A 135 -16.94 1.59 0.23
CA GLU A 135 -18.17 0.80 0.15
C GLU A 135 -18.05 -0.51 0.95
N ILE A 136 -16.95 -1.25 0.80
CA ILE A 136 -16.71 -2.49 1.55
C ILE A 136 -16.56 -2.23 3.03
N ARG A 137 -15.79 -1.21 3.45
CA ARG A 137 -15.67 -0.85 4.87
C ARG A 137 -17.04 -0.62 5.50
N ARG A 138 -17.88 0.20 4.86
CA ARG A 138 -19.26 0.47 5.34
C ARG A 138 -20.12 -0.80 5.40
N ARG A 139 -19.88 -1.76 4.51
CA ARG A 139 -20.62 -3.04 4.50
C ARG A 139 -20.12 -3.99 5.58
N LEU A 140 -18.81 -4.10 5.79
CA LEU A 140 -18.20 -4.90 6.86
C LEU A 140 -18.70 -4.45 8.24
N ASP A 141 -18.85 -3.14 8.46
CA ASP A 141 -19.38 -2.59 9.72
C ASP A 141 -20.84 -3.00 9.99
N LYS A 142 -21.60 -3.33 8.94
CA LYS A 142 -23.06 -3.58 9.02
C LYS A 142 -23.43 -5.05 8.85
N ASP A 143 -22.67 -5.79 8.06
CA ASP A 143 -22.94 -7.16 7.67
C ASP A 143 -21.96 -8.12 8.36
N LYS A 144 -22.43 -8.76 9.43
CA LYS A 144 -21.64 -9.74 10.19
C LYS A 144 -21.27 -10.98 9.38
N GLY A 145 -22.05 -11.33 8.35
CA GLY A 145 -21.74 -12.46 7.47
C GLY A 145 -20.55 -12.13 6.58
N LEU A 146 -20.55 -10.93 6.01
CA LEU A 146 -19.45 -10.42 5.20
C LEU A 146 -18.17 -10.27 6.01
N ASP A 147 -18.25 -9.74 7.24
CA ASP A 147 -17.09 -9.62 8.13
C ASP A 147 -16.48 -10.99 8.47
N ARG A 148 -17.28 -11.99 8.84
CA ARG A 148 -16.78 -13.35 9.08
C ARG A 148 -16.07 -13.94 7.87
N LYS A 149 -16.65 -13.76 6.67
CA LYS A 149 -16.04 -14.19 5.41
C LYS A 149 -14.68 -13.51 5.24
N TYR A 150 -14.63 -12.19 5.44
CA TYR A 150 -13.39 -11.42 5.36
C TYR A 150 -12.31 -11.88 6.35
N GLN A 151 -12.65 -12.08 7.63
CA GLN A 151 -11.69 -12.55 8.63
C GLN A 151 -11.14 -13.95 8.29
N THR A 152 -11.97 -14.82 7.73
CA THR A 152 -11.55 -16.16 7.28
C THR A 152 -10.50 -16.06 6.18
N ILE A 153 -10.77 -15.23 5.18
CA ILE A 153 -9.84 -14.98 4.06
C ILE A 153 -8.54 -14.37 4.57
N LYS A 154 -8.64 -13.37 5.46
CA LYS A 154 -7.49 -12.70 6.06
C LYS A 154 -6.61 -13.65 6.88
N ALA A 155 -7.19 -14.64 7.56
CA ALA A 155 -6.43 -15.62 8.30
C ALA A 155 -5.64 -16.58 7.39
N GLN A 156 -6.16 -16.89 6.21
CA GLN A 156 -5.53 -17.79 5.24
C GLN A 156 -4.35 -17.12 4.51
N ILE A 157 -4.49 -15.84 4.20
CA ILE A 157 -3.45 -15.08 3.52
C ILE A 157 -2.64 -14.38 4.61
N LYS A 158 -1.47 -14.93 4.97
CA LYS A 158 -0.49 -14.30 5.89
C LYS A 158 0.06 -13.00 5.27
N VAL A 159 -0.77 -11.96 5.26
CA VAL A 159 -0.43 -10.62 4.77
C VAL A 159 -0.15 -9.75 5.98
#